data_AF-A0AAU2HTK1-F1
#
_entry.id   AF-A0AAU2HTK1-F1
#
_cell.length_a   1.000
_cell.length_b   1.000
_cell.length_c   1.000
_cell.angle_alpha   90.00
_cell.angle_beta   90.00
_cell.angle_gamma   90.00
#
_symmetry.space_group_name_H-M   'P 1'
#
loop_
_entity.id
_entity.type
_entity.pdbx_description
1 polymer ?
#
loop_
_entity_poly.entity_id
_entity_poly.type
_entity_poly.pdbx_seq_one_letter_code
_entity_poly.pdbx_strand_id
1 'polypeptide(L)'
;MPSVELVAIGREHLVRDRVMRGGDPGEGVTDQGRATGGSNAQFRSDQITARLAAWNAGDVTALTDRLGSARLQAPGLSRPLTTAAGKTAYLKRLFEHADVQLKAGQVAFGERTTYVEWHGKVTSDKGADVPFGIVERFGPRGSGNSTSTRCP
;
A
#
# COMPACT_ATOMS: atom_id res chain seq x y z
N MET A 1 8.80 -0.07 -12.62
CA MET A 1 7.70 -0.87 -12.07
C MET A 1 6.99 -0.03 -11.03
N PRO A 2 5.65 0.09 -11.08
CA PRO A 2 4.87 0.68 -10.00
C PRO A 2 5.08 -0.09 -8.70
N SER A 3 4.86 0.55 -7.55
CA SER A 3 5.03 -0.07 -6.23
C SER A 3 4.05 0.53 -5.23
N VAL A 4 3.55 -0.30 -4.33
CA VAL A 4 2.73 0.14 -3.21
C VAL A 4 3.42 -0.31 -1.93
N GLU A 5 3.61 0.64 -1.03
CA GLU A 5 4.27 0.43 0.25
C GLU A 5 3.29 0.83 1.35
N LEU A 6 2.87 -0.16 2.13
CA LEU A 6 2.08 0.06 3.33
C LEU A 6 3.07 0.30 4.46
N VAL A 7 3.05 1.51 5.00
CA VAL A 7 3.95 1.93 6.06
C VAL A 7 3.09 2.19 7.30
N ALA A 8 3.13 1.28 8.27
CA ALA A 8 2.54 1.60 9.56
C ALA A 8 3.37 2.69 10.23
N ILE A 9 2.86 3.91 10.25
CA ILE A 9 3.55 5.07 10.83
C ILE A 9 3.42 5.00 12.36
N GLY A 10 4.32 4.24 12.98
CA GLY A 10 4.42 4.05 14.43
C GLY A 10 5.66 3.23 14.75
N ARG A 11 6.11 3.18 16.01
CA ARG A 11 7.22 2.28 16.40
C ARG A 11 6.87 0.86 15.91
N GLU A 12 7.70 0.22 15.07
CA GLU A 12 7.43 -1.10 14.47
C GLU A 12 7.01 -2.15 15.51
N HIS A 13 7.58 -2.10 16.71
CA HIS A 13 7.21 -2.95 17.84
C HIS A 13 5.76 -2.74 18.29
N LEU A 14 5.26 -1.50 18.28
CA LEU A 14 3.90 -1.16 18.68
C LEU A 14 2.85 -1.66 17.68
N VAL A 15 3.19 -1.63 16.38
CA VAL A 15 2.31 -2.12 15.30
C VAL A 15 2.22 -3.65 15.37
N ARG A 16 3.36 -4.33 15.53
CA ARG A 16 3.39 -5.79 15.73
C ARG A 16 2.68 -6.22 17.01
N ASP A 17 2.94 -5.56 18.14
CA ASP A 17 2.38 -5.96 19.43
C ASP A 17 0.89 -5.60 19.63
N ARG A 18 0.38 -4.54 18.99
CA ARG A 18 -0.99 -4.05 19.21
C ARG A 18 -1.94 -4.31 18.05
N VAL A 19 -1.47 -4.23 16.80
CA VAL A 19 -2.31 -4.49 15.61
C VAL A 19 -2.25 -5.97 15.23
N MET A 20 -1.05 -6.56 15.17
CA MET A 20 -0.86 -7.91 14.64
C MET A 20 -0.98 -9.03 15.68
N ARG A 21 -1.32 -8.72 16.94
CA ARG A 21 -1.52 -9.73 18.00
C ARG A 21 -2.90 -10.43 17.93
N GLY A 22 -3.72 -10.08 16.93
CA GLY A 22 -4.93 -10.81 16.53
C GLY A 22 -4.71 -11.80 15.38
N GLY A 23 -3.53 -11.75 14.75
CA GLY A 23 -3.14 -12.49 13.55
C GLY A 23 -2.24 -11.59 12.70
N ASP A 24 -1.04 -12.07 12.32
CA ASP A 24 -0.17 -11.31 11.42
C ASP A 24 -0.71 -11.48 9.98
N PRO A 25 -1.10 -10.39 9.28
CA PRO A 25 -1.71 -10.49 7.96
C PRO A 25 -0.75 -11.02 6.89
N GLY A 26 0.56 -11.02 7.17
CA GLY A 26 1.58 -11.68 6.35
C GLY A 26 1.77 -13.17 6.66
N GLU A 27 1.33 -13.66 7.81
CA GLU A 27 1.51 -15.05 8.25
C GLU A 27 0.81 -16.02 7.29
N GLY A 28 1.58 -16.90 6.65
CA GLY A 28 1.04 -17.84 5.66
C GLY A 28 0.61 -17.20 4.34
N VAL A 29 0.88 -15.92 4.10
CA VAL A 29 0.76 -15.34 2.75
C VAL A 29 2.00 -15.72 1.96
N THR A 30 1.83 -16.62 0.99
CA THR A 30 2.89 -16.96 0.05
C THR A 30 2.63 -16.35 -1.32
N ASP A 31 3.58 -15.55 -1.80
CA ASP A 31 3.58 -15.05 -3.17
C ASP A 31 4.10 -16.14 -4.12
N GLN A 32 3.21 -17.02 -4.55
CA GLN A 32 3.50 -18.08 -5.52
C GLN A 32 2.78 -17.80 -6.85
N GLY A 33 3.50 -17.99 -7.96
CA GLY A 33 2.97 -17.78 -9.30
C GLY A 33 3.61 -16.60 -10.02
N ARG A 34 3.16 -16.38 -11.26
CA ARG A 34 3.71 -15.33 -12.14
C ARG A 34 2.95 -14.02 -11.92
N ALA A 35 3.67 -12.92 -11.75
CA ALA A 35 3.07 -11.59 -11.75
C ALA A 35 2.35 -11.33 -13.08
N THR A 36 1.08 -10.97 -13.03
CA THR A 36 0.31 -10.54 -14.20
C THR A 36 0.57 -9.06 -14.46
N GLY A 37 0.80 -8.70 -15.72
CA GLY A 37 1.00 -7.31 -16.11
C GLY A 37 -0.31 -6.54 -15.99
N GLY A 38 -0.31 -5.42 -15.26
CA GLY A 38 -1.45 -4.50 -15.23
C GLY A 38 -1.12 -3.18 -15.92
N SER A 39 -2.15 -2.36 -16.09
CA SER A 39 -2.09 -1.11 -16.84
C SER A 39 -1.05 -0.14 -16.26
N ASN A 40 -0.15 0.34 -17.13
CA ASN A 40 0.81 1.43 -16.83
C ASN A 40 0.15 2.82 -16.93
N ALA A 41 -1.18 2.90 -16.97
CA ALA A 41 -1.88 4.18 -17.08
C ALA A 41 -1.53 5.10 -15.89
N GLN A 42 -1.32 6.37 -16.21
CA GLN A 42 -0.99 7.40 -15.22
C GLN A 42 -2.18 7.59 -14.26
N PHE A 43 -1.91 7.53 -12.96
CA PHE A 43 -2.92 7.81 -11.93
C PHE A 43 -3.25 9.29 -11.94
N ARG A 44 -4.53 9.61 -12.08
CA ARG A 44 -5.04 10.97 -12.28
C ARG A 44 -5.72 11.52 -11.02
N SER A 45 -5.84 12.85 -10.93
CA SER A 45 -6.44 13.53 -9.77
C SER A 45 -7.90 13.14 -9.53
N ASP A 46 -8.68 12.90 -10.60
CA ASP A 46 -10.08 12.42 -10.52
C ASP A 46 -10.22 11.03 -9.88
N GLN A 47 -9.10 10.31 -9.71
CA GLN A 47 -9.08 8.94 -9.18
C GLN A 47 -8.70 8.88 -7.70
N ILE A 48 -8.25 9.98 -7.09
CA ILE A 48 -7.84 10.04 -5.68
C ILE A 48 -9.00 9.67 -4.76
N THR A 49 -10.16 10.30 -4.95
CA THR A 49 -11.34 10.10 -4.09
C THR A 49 -11.84 8.65 -4.14
N ALA A 50 -11.90 8.06 -5.34
CA ALA A 50 -12.29 6.67 -5.50
C ALA A 50 -11.28 5.70 -4.86
N ARG A 51 -9.98 6.01 -4.95
CA ARG A 51 -8.93 5.20 -4.32
C ARG A 51 -8.97 5.27 -2.80
N LEU A 52 -9.21 6.46 -2.24
CA LEU A 52 -9.42 6.63 -0.80
C LEU A 52 -10.66 5.87 -0.31
N ALA A 53 -11.77 5.96 -1.06
CA ALA A 53 -12.98 5.23 -0.74
C ALA A 53 -12.75 3.71 -0.75
N ALA A 54 -11.99 3.19 -1.71
CA ALA A 54 -11.63 1.76 -1.75
C ALA A 54 -10.83 1.31 -0.52
N TRP A 55 -9.87 2.13 -0.05
CA TRP A 55 -9.14 1.84 1.18
C TRP A 55 -10.05 1.81 2.42
N ASN A 56 -10.91 2.83 2.57
CA ASN A 56 -11.79 2.94 3.74
C ASN A 56 -12.97 1.95 3.71
N ALA A 57 -13.35 1.44 2.55
CA ALA A 57 -14.38 0.42 2.40
C ALA A 57 -13.83 -1.01 2.46
N GLY A 58 -12.50 -1.19 2.52
CA GLY A 58 -11.88 -2.51 2.42
C GLY A 58 -12.09 -3.19 1.06
N ASP A 59 -12.26 -2.43 -0.02
CA ASP A 59 -12.55 -2.95 -1.36
C ASP A 59 -11.28 -3.54 -2.01
N VAL A 60 -11.00 -4.81 -1.68
CA VAL A 60 -9.81 -5.53 -2.16
C VAL A 60 -9.76 -5.61 -3.69
N THR A 61 -10.90 -5.74 -4.36
CA THR A 61 -10.95 -5.83 -5.82
C THR A 61 -10.51 -4.50 -6.43
N ALA A 62 -11.14 -3.38 -6.03
CA ALA A 62 -10.76 -2.06 -6.51
C ALA A 62 -9.30 -1.70 -6.15
N LEU A 63 -8.80 -2.18 -5.01
CA LEU A 63 -7.42 -2.00 -4.62
C LEU A 63 -6.45 -2.77 -5.53
N THR A 64 -6.74 -4.03 -5.83
CA THR A 64 -5.83 -4.93 -6.58
C THR A 64 -5.89 -4.81 -8.09
N ASP A 65 -7.03 -4.46 -8.68
CA ASP A 65 -7.21 -4.35 -10.15
C ASP A 65 -6.22 -3.38 -10.80
N ARG A 66 -5.84 -2.33 -10.07
CA ARG A 66 -4.86 -1.34 -10.55
C ARG A 66 -3.41 -1.64 -10.18
N LEU A 67 -3.15 -2.63 -9.33
CA LEU A 67 -1.78 -2.94 -8.91
C LEU A 67 -1.01 -3.64 -10.02
N GLY A 68 -1.64 -4.51 -10.81
CA GLY A 68 -0.92 -5.22 -11.88
C GLY A 68 0.33 -5.94 -11.36
N SER A 69 1.49 -5.63 -11.95
CA SER A 69 2.81 -6.13 -11.52
C SER A 69 3.47 -5.30 -10.41
N ALA A 70 2.75 -4.33 -9.82
CA ALA A 70 3.24 -3.57 -8.69
C ALA A 70 3.55 -4.47 -7.51
N ARG A 71 4.66 -4.16 -6.84
CA ARG A 71 5.06 -4.82 -5.59
C ARG A 71 4.24 -4.26 -4.44
N LEU A 72 3.77 -5.12 -3.55
CA LEU A 72 3.18 -4.75 -2.27
C LEU A 72 4.20 -5.04 -1.16
N GLN A 73 4.62 -4.00 -0.46
CA GLN A 73 5.42 -4.09 0.76
C GLN A 73 4.52 -3.76 1.93
N ALA A 74 4.55 -4.55 3.00
CA ALA A 74 3.67 -4.34 4.15
C ALA A 74 4.22 -5.04 5.41
N PRO A 75 3.74 -4.65 6.61
CA PRO A 75 4.11 -5.31 7.86
C PRO A 75 3.80 -6.81 7.84
N GLY A 76 4.64 -7.61 8.51
CA GLY A 76 4.48 -9.07 8.58
C GLY A 76 5.02 -9.83 7.36
N LEU A 77 5.24 -9.16 6.23
CA LEU A 77 5.82 -9.78 5.03
C LEU A 77 7.35 -9.87 5.11
N SER A 78 7.89 -11.07 4.89
CA SER A 78 9.34 -11.29 4.77
C SER A 78 9.91 -10.84 3.42
N ARG A 79 9.05 -10.73 2.40
CA ARG A 79 9.40 -10.23 1.05
C ARG A 79 8.19 -9.55 0.41
N PRO A 80 8.41 -8.60 -0.53
CA PRO A 80 7.30 -7.95 -1.24
C PRO A 80 6.46 -8.96 -2.04
N LEU A 81 5.14 -8.78 -2.07
CA LEU A 81 4.23 -9.57 -2.90
C LEU A 81 4.14 -8.98 -4.30
N THR A 82 4.14 -9.82 -5.32
CA THR A 82 4.13 -9.40 -6.73
C THR A 82 2.94 -9.94 -7.49
N THR A 83 2.39 -11.07 -7.08
CA THR A 83 1.21 -11.70 -7.69
C THR A 83 -0.09 -11.03 -7.23
N ALA A 84 -1.13 -11.08 -8.08
CA ALA A 84 -2.45 -10.62 -7.71
C ALA A 84 -2.98 -11.42 -6.50
N ALA A 85 -2.87 -12.76 -6.54
CA ALA A 85 -3.33 -13.65 -5.49
C ALA A 85 -2.69 -13.34 -4.13
N GLY A 86 -1.37 -13.15 -4.07
CA GLY A 86 -0.67 -12.77 -2.84
C GLY A 86 -1.19 -11.44 -2.28
N LYS A 87 -1.30 -10.42 -3.14
CA LYS A 87 -1.79 -9.09 -2.74
C LYS A 87 -3.23 -9.14 -2.23
N THR A 88 -4.11 -9.86 -2.92
CA THR A 88 -5.51 -10.07 -2.50
C THR A 88 -5.57 -10.78 -1.15
N ALA A 89 -4.80 -11.84 -0.94
CA ALA A 89 -4.80 -12.59 0.31
C ALA A 89 -4.34 -11.73 1.50
N TYR A 90 -3.28 -10.94 1.32
CA TYR A 90 -2.81 -10.02 2.35
C TYR A 90 -3.86 -8.96 2.69
N LEU A 91 -4.43 -8.29 1.68
CA LEU A 91 -5.41 -7.23 1.90
C LEU A 91 -6.70 -7.76 2.55
N LYS A 92 -7.16 -8.95 2.18
CA LYS A 92 -8.32 -9.59 2.85
C LYS A 92 -8.05 -9.78 4.34
N ARG A 93 -6.92 -10.37 4.70
CA ARG A 93 -6.54 -10.59 6.11
C ARG A 93 -6.36 -9.27 6.87
N LEU A 94 -5.80 -8.25 6.23
CA LEU A 94 -5.71 -6.92 6.83
C LEU A 94 -7.11 -6.41 7.21
N PHE A 95 -8.07 -6.41 6.29
CA PHE A 95 -9.41 -5.90 6.56
C PHE A 95 -10.27 -6.83 7.43
N GLU A 96 -9.93 -8.11 7.55
CA GLU A 96 -10.57 -9.05 8.49
C GLU A 96 -10.22 -8.74 9.96
N HIS A 97 -9.03 -8.19 10.22
CA HIS A 97 -8.50 -7.99 11.58
C HIS A 97 -8.31 -6.53 11.98
N ALA A 98 -8.58 -5.61 11.07
CA ALA A 98 -8.32 -4.20 11.24
C ALA A 98 -9.36 -3.33 10.51
N ASP A 99 -9.98 -2.42 11.26
CA ASP A 99 -10.74 -1.32 10.68
C ASP A 99 -9.78 -0.20 10.24
N VAL A 100 -9.81 0.13 8.96
CA VAL A 100 -8.87 1.06 8.32
C VAL A 100 -9.60 2.38 8.05
N GLN A 101 -9.14 3.45 8.70
CA GLN A 101 -9.72 4.79 8.53
C GLN A 101 -8.63 5.77 8.09
N LEU A 102 -8.63 6.10 6.80
CA LEU A 102 -7.63 6.95 6.16
C LEU A 102 -8.22 8.27 5.66
N LYS A 103 -7.33 9.23 5.51
CA LYS A 103 -7.51 10.50 4.80
C LYS A 103 -6.44 10.60 3.72
N ALA A 104 -6.74 11.35 2.67
CA ALA A 104 -5.72 11.76 1.71
C ALA A 104 -4.70 12.68 2.39
N GLY A 105 -3.42 12.29 2.32
CA GLY A 105 -2.28 13.11 2.69
C GLY A 105 -1.74 13.86 1.48
N GLN A 106 -0.43 13.79 1.28
CA GLN A 106 0.23 14.43 0.15
C GLN A 106 -0.01 13.69 -1.17
N VAL A 107 -0.19 14.45 -2.24
CA VAL A 107 -0.21 13.94 -3.61
C VAL A 107 0.81 14.68 -4.44
N ALA A 108 1.74 13.95 -5.05
CA ALA A 108 2.75 14.52 -5.94
C ALA A 108 2.63 13.90 -7.32
N PHE A 109 2.24 14.72 -8.30
CA PHE A 109 2.22 14.35 -9.71
C PHE A 109 3.56 14.71 -10.36
N GLY A 110 4.36 13.70 -10.65
CA GLY A 110 5.53 13.83 -11.51
C GLY A 110 5.19 13.50 -12.97
N GLU A 111 6.11 13.82 -13.88
CA GLU A 111 5.97 13.60 -15.32
C GLU A 111 5.58 12.15 -15.67
N ARG A 112 6.14 11.18 -14.93
CA ARG A 112 5.95 9.73 -15.19
C ARG A 112 5.52 8.95 -13.96
N THR A 113 5.37 9.61 -12.82
CA THR A 113 5.10 8.93 -11.55
C THR A 113 4.22 9.79 -10.67
N THR A 114 3.16 9.19 -10.15
CA THR A 114 2.32 9.82 -9.12
C THR A 114 2.61 9.15 -7.78
N TYR A 115 2.87 9.94 -6.75
CA TYR A 115 2.92 9.49 -5.37
C TYR A 115 1.66 9.95 -4.65
N VAL A 116 1.04 9.04 -3.93
CA VAL A 116 -0.11 9.34 -3.08
C VAL A 116 0.16 8.80 -1.70
N GLU A 117 0.12 9.68 -0.71
CA GLU A 117 0.16 9.32 0.69
C GLU A 117 -1.27 9.29 1.25
N TRP A 118 -1.58 8.22 1.96
CA TRP A 118 -2.79 8.05 2.75
C TRP A 118 -2.34 7.94 4.20
N HIS A 119 -3.00 8.66 5.12
CA HIS A 119 -2.66 8.58 6.54
C HIS A 119 -3.93 8.54 7.38
N GLY A 120 -3.85 7.91 8.53
CA GLY A 120 -4.96 7.82 9.46
C GLY A 120 -4.67 6.82 10.54
N LYS A 121 -5.62 5.93 10.80
CA LYS A 121 -5.50 4.94 11.85
C LYS A 121 -5.99 3.57 11.39
N VAL A 122 -5.46 2.58 12.06
CA VAL A 122 -5.96 1.21 12.06
C VAL A 122 -6.41 0.88 13.46
N THR A 123 -7.64 0.38 13.59
CA THR A 123 -8.17 -0.13 14.85
C THR A 123 -8.19 -1.65 14.77
N SER A 124 -7.39 -2.31 15.60
CA SER A 124 -7.41 -3.78 15.70
C SER A 124 -8.67 -4.28 16.42
N ASP A 125 -8.96 -5.58 16.30
CA ASP A 125 -10.02 -6.28 17.06
C ASP A 125 -9.95 -6.07 18.59
N LYS A 126 -8.78 -5.70 19.13
CA LYS A 126 -8.57 -5.40 20.55
C LYS A 126 -8.84 -3.93 20.93
N GLY A 127 -9.38 -3.13 20.00
CA GLY A 127 -9.86 -1.77 20.22
C GLY A 127 -8.78 -0.69 20.32
N ALA A 128 -7.51 -1.00 20.03
CA ALA A 128 -6.45 -0.01 20.03
C ALA A 128 -6.34 0.71 18.67
N ASP A 129 -6.44 2.03 18.68
CA ASP A 129 -6.15 2.89 17.53
C ASP A 129 -4.63 3.06 17.36
N VAL A 130 -4.12 2.66 16.20
CA VAL A 130 -2.70 2.78 15.85
C VAL A 130 -2.56 3.66 14.62
N PRO A 131 -1.73 4.73 14.66
CA PRO A 131 -1.49 5.54 13.48
C PRO A 131 -0.92 4.69 12.34
N PHE A 132 -1.44 4.90 11.13
CA PHE A 132 -1.17 4.06 9.98
C PHE A 132 -1.08 4.91 8.71
N GLY A 133 -0.19 4.53 7.81
CA GLY A 133 0.03 5.21 6.55
C GLY A 133 0.19 4.24 5.38
N ILE A 134 -0.07 4.73 4.19
CA ILE A 134 0.12 3.99 2.95
C ILE A 134 0.70 4.95 1.94
N VAL A 135 1.76 4.55 1.27
CA VAL A 135 2.34 5.27 0.15
C VAL A 135 2.14 4.45 -1.12
N GLU A 136 1.34 4.97 -2.02
CA GLU A 136 1.12 4.38 -3.34
C GLU A 136 1.91 5.13 -4.40
N ARG A 137 2.70 4.38 -5.18
CA ARG A 137 3.50 4.90 -6.29
C ARG A 137 3.00 4.30 -7.60
N PHE A 138 2.38 5.16 -8.40
CA PHE A 138 1.85 4.81 -9.73
C PHE A 138 2.82 5.23 -10.83
N GLY A 139 3.01 4.38 -11.84
CA GLY A 139 3.89 4.63 -12.98
C GLY A 139 5.27 3.97 -12.92
N PRO A 140 6.04 3.99 -14.03
CA PRO A 140 7.36 3.37 -14.13
C PRO A 140 8.33 3.88 -13.06
N ARG A 141 9.36 3.09 -12.73
CA ARG A 141 10.41 3.55 -11.82
C ARG A 141 11.16 4.63 -12.59
N GLY A 142 11.25 5.85 -12.05
CA GLY A 142 12.10 6.87 -12.67
C GLY A 142 13.51 6.31 -12.78
N SER A 143 14.12 6.38 -13.96
CA SER A 143 15.56 6.23 -14.10
C SER A 143 16.18 7.49 -13.51
N GLY A 144 16.34 7.52 -12.18
CA GLY A 144 17.06 8.61 -11.54
C GLY A 144 18.53 8.50 -11.91
N ASN A 145 18.98 9.24 -12.92
CA ASN A 145 20.32 9.79 -12.84
C ASN A 145 20.16 11.10 -12.05
N SER A 146 20.27 11.01 -10.72
CA SER A 146 20.36 12.19 -9.87
C SER A 146 21.74 12.82 -10.09
N THR A 147 21.95 13.48 -11.22
CA THR A 147 22.99 14.51 -11.29
C THR A 147 22.51 15.66 -10.43
N SER A 148 23.01 15.70 -9.20
CA SER A 148 22.96 16.88 -8.36
C SER A 148 23.74 17.96 -9.07
N THR A 149 23.07 18.77 -9.90
CA THR A 149 23.63 20.02 -10.39
C THR A 149 23.63 20.96 -9.20
N ARG A 150 24.79 21.05 -8.54
CA ARG A 150 25.11 22.16 -7.66
C ARG A 150 25.05 23.43 -8.53
N CYS A 151 24.14 24.35 -8.23
CA CYS A 151 24.09 25.64 -8.91
C CYS A 151 25.41 26.41 -8.67
N PRO A 152 25.90 27.17 -9.68
CA PRO A 152 27.06 28.04 -9.54
C PRO A 152 26.85 29.19 -8.55
#